data_AF-A0A4D9D2I9-F1
#
_entry.id   AF-A0A4D9D2I9-F1
#
_cell.length_a   1.000
_cell.length_b   1.000
_cell.length_c   1.000
_cell.angle_alpha   90.00
_cell.angle_beta   90.00
_cell.angle_gamma   90.00
#
_symmetry.space_group_name_H-M   'P 1'
#
loop_
_entity.id
_entity.type
_entity.pdbx_description
1 polymer ?
#
loop_
_entity_poly.entity_id
_entity_poly.type
_entity_poly.pdbx_seq_one_letter_code
_entity_poly.pdbx_strand_id
1 'polypeptide(L)'
;MKQLAQSFSNTSEATSSQSSSSGWLDAWSLLLKEIRPPIPSGAPKSFVELVRTDRKGRKRTLSPAVKDAEMRELVGRLWRSLLPGLGYLSRDEFGKVKLALEVSALAHLGQNRKSGAPFIEHPVEVARILAGLSMDVDTICAGLLHDTVEDTHLRLEEIGEIFGEGVQQIVEGETKVSKLAKLGSSPVDYEETQAENLRSLFLAMTNDYRVIFVKLADRLHNMRTLEFMSPAKQVKISRETLDIYAPLADRLGVRGLKSELEDIAFRYVYPQESAEISAMLANRSEGYEDVLASTHIALHQMLERKLLSEQPKPLNLSVTGRLKDRYSIWRKMDRKAQETRQPVSLDDIKDVVAMRIVIGLERLPDEPESEWKGRGIYLCFRVMYLVQRHLSAPGYESTVEDYVSIPKVNGYQSLHATIMRNGQVVEVQIRTDWCVDRGKGRARPFGAWELAVGGGH
;
A
#
# COMPACT_ATOMS: atom_id res chain seq x y z
N MET A 1 -31.01 7.81 10.97
CA MET A 1 -30.91 6.39 11.38
C MET A 1 -32.28 5.76 11.61
N LYS A 2 -33.08 6.14 12.62
CA LYS A 2 -34.45 5.59 12.82
C LYS A 2 -35.45 5.90 11.69
N GLN A 3 -35.36 7.07 11.06
CA GLN A 3 -36.18 7.41 9.87
C GLN A 3 -35.77 6.66 8.58
N LEU A 4 -34.51 6.21 8.49
CA LEU A 4 -34.03 5.38 7.39
C LEU A 4 -34.49 3.92 7.52
N ALA A 5 -34.82 3.45 8.73
CA ALA A 5 -35.36 2.11 8.95
C ALA A 5 -36.86 2.01 8.57
N GLN A 6 -37.64 3.09 8.76
CA GLN A 6 -39.07 3.13 8.40
C GLN A 6 -39.33 3.25 6.90
N SER A 7 -38.40 3.81 6.12
CA SER A 7 -38.53 3.86 4.65
C SER A 7 -38.25 2.51 3.98
N PHE A 8 -37.49 1.63 4.65
CA PHE A 8 -37.19 0.27 4.16
C PHE A 8 -38.29 -0.75 4.51
N SER A 9 -39.09 -0.53 5.57
CA SER A 9 -40.21 -1.42 5.92
C SER A 9 -41.45 -1.18 5.05
N ASN A 10 -41.72 0.06 4.64
CA ASN A 10 -42.91 0.41 3.86
C ASN A 10 -42.78 0.10 2.35
N THR A 11 -41.59 -0.29 1.89
CA THR A 11 -41.32 -0.61 0.48
C THR A 11 -41.36 -2.11 0.18
N SER A 12 -41.50 -2.98 1.19
CA SER A 12 -41.56 -4.43 0.98
C SER A 12 -42.97 -5.01 0.78
N GLU A 13 -44.04 -4.24 1.00
CA GLU A 13 -45.43 -4.73 0.93
C GLU A 13 -46.22 -4.30 -0.32
N ALA A 14 -45.66 -3.47 -1.20
CA ALA A 14 -46.35 -3.04 -2.41
C ALA A 14 -45.44 -3.21 -3.63
N THR A 15 -45.66 -4.33 -4.33
CA THR A 15 -45.62 -4.56 -5.80
C THR A 15 -44.95 -5.88 -6.15
N SER A 16 -45.76 -6.93 -6.11
CA SER A 16 -45.61 -8.06 -7.00
C SER A 16 -45.83 -7.63 -8.45
N SER A 17 -45.01 -8.16 -9.35
CA SER A 17 -45.10 -8.15 -10.81
C SER A 17 -44.44 -6.99 -11.57
N GLN A 18 -43.60 -7.43 -12.52
CA GLN A 18 -43.04 -6.74 -13.70
C GLN A 18 -41.80 -5.84 -13.53
N SER A 19 -40.94 -6.00 -14.53
CA SER A 19 -39.61 -5.45 -14.77
C SER A 19 -39.42 -3.98 -14.46
N SER A 20 -38.35 -3.64 -13.71
CA SER A 20 -37.61 -2.39 -13.93
C SER A 20 -36.23 -2.41 -13.25
N SER A 21 -35.18 -2.61 -14.05
CA SER A 21 -33.78 -2.36 -13.68
C SER A 21 -33.41 -0.86 -13.71
N SER A 22 -34.40 0.05 -13.77
CA SER A 22 -34.21 1.50 -13.91
C SER A 22 -34.32 2.29 -12.59
N GLY A 23 -34.96 1.77 -11.55
CA GLY A 23 -35.20 2.52 -10.31
C GLY A 23 -33.94 2.86 -9.48
N TRP A 24 -32.90 2.01 -9.54
CA TRP A 24 -31.65 2.20 -8.79
C TRP A 24 -30.72 3.25 -9.42
N LEU A 25 -30.78 3.41 -10.75
CA LEU A 25 -30.00 4.41 -11.48
C LEU A 25 -30.61 5.81 -11.34
N ASP A 26 -31.94 5.92 -11.27
CA ASP A 26 -32.63 7.20 -11.16
C ASP A 26 -32.49 7.84 -9.77
N ALA A 27 -32.55 7.05 -8.69
CA ALA A 27 -32.30 7.51 -7.33
C ALA A 27 -30.84 7.98 -7.12
N TRP A 28 -29.88 7.32 -7.79
CA TRP A 28 -28.46 7.70 -7.76
C TRP A 28 -28.16 8.96 -8.60
N SER A 29 -28.88 9.16 -9.70
CA SER A 29 -28.76 10.38 -10.54
C SER A 29 -29.28 11.64 -9.82
N LEU A 30 -30.31 11.48 -8.98
CA LEU A 30 -30.87 12.54 -8.14
C LEU A 30 -29.92 12.92 -7.00
N LEU A 31 -29.27 11.92 -6.36
CA LEU A 31 -28.21 12.17 -5.37
C LEU A 31 -27.01 12.89 -6.00
N LEU A 32 -26.62 12.54 -7.24
CA LEU A 32 -25.52 13.17 -7.98
C LEU A 32 -25.80 14.62 -8.42
N LYS A 33 -27.06 15.03 -8.53
CA LYS A 33 -27.42 16.43 -8.83
C LYS A 33 -27.29 17.35 -7.63
N GLU A 34 -27.45 16.84 -6.41
CA GLU A 34 -27.26 17.61 -5.17
C GLU A 34 -25.78 17.70 -4.72
N ILE A 35 -24.89 16.86 -5.26
CA ILE A 35 -23.47 16.77 -4.88
C ILE A 35 -22.57 17.43 -5.94
N ARG A 36 -22.82 18.71 -6.25
CA ARG A 36 -21.79 19.57 -6.87
C ARG A 36 -21.23 20.47 -5.77
N PRO A 37 -19.99 20.26 -5.29
CA PRO A 37 -19.36 21.27 -4.48
C PRO A 37 -19.26 22.58 -5.28
N PRO A 38 -19.39 23.75 -4.63
CA PRO A 38 -19.20 25.02 -5.32
C PRO A 38 -17.78 25.05 -5.89
N ILE A 39 -17.70 25.23 -7.21
CA ILE A 39 -16.44 25.47 -7.91
C ILE A 39 -15.80 26.70 -7.24
N PRO A 40 -14.51 26.64 -6.83
CA PRO A 40 -13.82 27.79 -6.26
C PRO A 40 -13.99 29.02 -7.17
N SER A 41 -14.38 30.15 -6.59
CA SER A 41 -14.58 31.41 -7.32
C SER A 41 -13.24 31.88 -7.89
N GLY A 42 -12.95 31.50 -9.14
CA GLY A 42 -11.67 31.74 -9.80
C GLY A 42 -11.28 30.66 -10.82
N ALA A 43 -11.90 29.47 -10.79
CA ALA A 43 -11.61 28.42 -11.77
C ALA A 43 -11.98 28.87 -13.20
N PRO A 44 -11.13 28.63 -14.21
CA PRO A 44 -11.35 29.10 -15.58
C PRO A 44 -12.72 28.67 -16.12
N LYS A 45 -13.43 29.61 -16.72
CA LYS A 45 -14.77 29.41 -17.30
C LYS A 45 -14.66 28.52 -18.54
N SER A 46 -14.83 27.23 -18.30
CA SER A 46 -14.88 26.10 -19.24
C SER A 46 -13.59 25.28 -19.34
N PHE A 47 -13.72 24.05 -18.84
CA PHE A 47 -12.88 22.86 -18.96
C PHE A 47 -12.42 22.54 -20.41
N VAL A 48 -12.99 23.20 -21.42
CA VAL A 48 -12.74 23.01 -22.86
C VAL A 48 -11.71 24.03 -23.41
N GLU A 49 -11.53 25.19 -22.78
CA GLU A 49 -10.57 26.20 -23.25
C GLU A 49 -9.11 25.82 -22.97
N LEU A 50 -8.85 25.03 -21.92
CA LEU A 50 -7.49 24.61 -21.53
C LEU A 50 -6.82 23.65 -22.56
N VAL A 51 -7.61 23.00 -23.42
CA VAL A 51 -7.18 21.81 -24.20
C VAL A 51 -6.75 22.14 -25.64
N ARG A 52 -6.75 23.41 -26.07
CA ARG A 52 -6.75 23.72 -27.52
C ARG A 52 -5.43 23.70 -28.29
N THR A 53 -4.24 23.52 -27.71
CA THR A 53 -3.00 23.51 -28.52
C THR A 53 -1.89 22.57 -28.05
N ASP A 54 -1.52 21.64 -28.94
CA ASP A 54 -0.35 20.74 -28.89
C ASP A 54 0.96 21.49 -29.27
N ARG A 55 2.07 21.22 -28.57
CA ARG A 55 3.45 21.72 -28.86
C ARG A 55 4.00 21.29 -30.25
N LYS A 56 3.40 20.32 -30.91
CA LYS A 56 3.74 19.80 -32.26
C LYS A 56 2.68 20.10 -33.34
N GLY A 57 1.66 20.90 -33.04
CA GLY A 57 0.73 21.43 -34.04
C GLY A 57 -0.15 20.41 -34.77
N ARG A 58 -0.35 19.19 -34.24
CA ARG A 58 -1.19 18.18 -34.93
C ARG A 58 -2.66 18.29 -34.52
N LYS A 59 -3.53 18.67 -35.46
CA LYS A 59 -4.99 18.56 -35.33
C LYS A 59 -5.42 17.08 -35.38
N ARG A 60 -6.04 16.55 -34.32
CA ARG A 60 -6.64 15.20 -34.33
C ARG A 60 -8.13 15.27 -34.65
N THR A 61 -8.50 14.80 -35.84
CA THR A 61 -9.86 14.71 -36.39
C THR A 61 -10.56 13.44 -35.89
N LEU A 62 -11.55 13.60 -35.01
CA LEU A 62 -12.65 12.67 -34.68
C LEU A 62 -13.74 13.53 -34.01
N SER A 63 -15.03 13.22 -34.21
CA SER A 63 -16.18 14.02 -33.74
C SER A 63 -16.09 14.38 -32.24
N PRO A 64 -16.23 15.67 -31.85
CA PRO A 64 -16.12 16.12 -30.46
C PRO A 64 -17.08 15.43 -29.48
N ALA A 65 -18.28 15.06 -29.92
CA ALA A 65 -19.31 14.49 -29.05
C ALA A 65 -19.06 13.03 -28.66
N VAL A 66 -18.39 12.25 -29.53
CA VAL A 66 -18.10 10.82 -29.27
C VAL A 66 -16.96 10.68 -28.26
N LYS A 67 -15.94 11.53 -28.36
CA LYS A 67 -14.83 11.58 -27.38
C LYS A 67 -15.31 11.93 -25.98
N ASP A 68 -16.28 12.85 -25.85
CA ASP A 68 -16.81 13.25 -24.55
C ASP A 68 -17.56 12.12 -23.83
N ALA A 69 -18.28 11.26 -24.56
CA ALA A 69 -19.02 10.15 -23.97
C ALA A 69 -18.10 9.02 -23.50
N GLU A 70 -17.17 8.58 -24.35
CA GLU A 70 -16.17 7.56 -24.03
C GLU A 70 -15.27 8.01 -22.87
N MET A 71 -14.89 9.29 -22.87
CA MET A 71 -14.08 9.86 -21.81
C MET A 71 -14.82 9.91 -20.47
N ARG A 72 -16.09 10.33 -20.47
CA ARG A 72 -16.93 10.30 -19.27
C ARG A 72 -17.11 8.88 -18.74
N GLU A 73 -17.27 7.90 -19.62
CA GLU A 73 -17.35 6.51 -19.22
C GLU A 73 -16.04 6.00 -18.60
N LEU A 74 -14.90 6.29 -19.24
CA LEU A 74 -13.57 5.96 -18.73
C LEU A 74 -13.35 6.58 -17.34
N VAL A 75 -13.53 7.89 -17.20
CA VAL A 75 -13.40 8.61 -15.91
C VAL A 75 -14.37 8.04 -14.88
N GLY A 76 -15.63 7.77 -15.26
CA GLY A 76 -16.62 7.17 -14.37
C GLY A 76 -16.23 5.76 -13.91
N ARG A 77 -15.55 4.97 -14.75
CA ARG A 77 -15.04 3.64 -14.40
C ARG A 77 -13.83 3.73 -13.45
N LEU A 78 -12.90 4.63 -13.73
CA LEU A 78 -11.70 4.86 -12.92
C LEU A 78 -12.04 5.49 -11.56
N TRP A 79 -13.05 6.37 -11.51
CA TRP A 79 -13.56 6.90 -10.26
C TRP A 79 -14.13 5.79 -9.37
N ARG A 80 -14.92 4.88 -9.96
CA ARG A 80 -15.48 3.73 -9.23
C ARG A 80 -14.41 2.78 -8.69
N SER A 81 -13.27 2.63 -9.36
CA SER A 81 -12.17 1.80 -8.86
C SER A 81 -11.37 2.47 -7.73
N LEU A 82 -11.28 3.80 -7.72
CA LEU A 82 -10.60 4.58 -6.69
C LEU A 82 -11.46 4.75 -5.42
N LEU A 83 -12.78 4.91 -5.58
CA LEU A 83 -13.72 5.24 -4.51
C LEU A 83 -13.62 4.37 -3.23
N PRO A 84 -13.47 3.02 -3.31
CA PRO A 84 -13.39 2.18 -2.11
C PRO A 84 -12.20 2.51 -1.20
N GLY A 85 -11.10 3.03 -1.77
CA GLY A 85 -9.90 3.40 -1.03
C GLY A 85 -10.00 4.74 -0.31
N LEU A 86 -11.02 5.57 -0.60
CA LEU A 86 -11.13 6.95 -0.14
C LEU A 86 -12.10 7.13 1.04
N GLY A 87 -12.62 6.04 1.63
CA GLY A 87 -13.68 6.09 2.64
C GLY A 87 -13.37 6.86 3.93
N TYR A 88 -12.10 7.23 4.16
CA TYR A 88 -11.67 8.03 5.31
C TYR A 88 -11.71 9.55 5.05
N LEU A 89 -11.90 9.98 3.81
CA LEU A 89 -11.95 11.39 3.43
C LEU A 89 -13.34 11.99 3.68
N SER A 90 -13.38 13.30 3.91
CA SER A 90 -14.60 14.10 3.98
C SER A 90 -15.20 14.34 2.60
N ARG A 91 -16.47 14.78 2.56
CA ARG A 91 -17.19 15.06 1.30
C ARG A 91 -16.50 16.09 0.42
N ASP A 92 -15.92 17.14 1.01
CA ASP A 92 -15.25 18.19 0.25
C ASP A 92 -13.94 17.68 -0.36
N GLU A 93 -13.22 16.83 0.36
CA GLU A 93 -12.01 16.16 -0.12
C GLU A 93 -12.30 15.21 -1.29
N PHE A 94 -13.42 14.47 -1.26
CA PHE A 94 -13.86 13.68 -2.42
C PHE A 94 -14.04 14.54 -3.67
N GLY A 95 -14.61 15.74 -3.53
CA GLY A 95 -14.77 16.69 -4.63
C GLY A 95 -13.43 17.09 -5.25
N LYS A 96 -12.43 17.36 -4.40
CA LYS A 96 -11.07 17.71 -4.81
C LYS A 96 -10.38 16.57 -5.58
N VAL A 97 -10.47 15.33 -5.09
CA VAL A 97 -9.87 14.17 -5.76
C VAL A 97 -10.56 13.88 -7.10
N LYS A 98 -11.89 14.00 -7.17
CA LYS A 98 -12.63 13.82 -8.41
C LYS A 98 -12.22 14.86 -9.46
N LEU A 99 -12.07 16.12 -9.07
CA LEU A 99 -11.57 17.17 -9.96
C LEU A 99 -10.16 16.86 -10.46
N ALA A 100 -9.26 16.40 -9.59
CA ALA A 100 -7.91 15.99 -9.98
C ALA A 100 -7.91 14.84 -10.99
N LEU A 101 -8.82 13.86 -10.82
CA LEU A 101 -9.00 12.77 -11.77
C LEU A 101 -9.44 13.30 -13.14
N GLU A 102 -10.46 14.16 -13.17
CA GLU A 102 -10.97 14.74 -14.42
C GLU A 102 -9.89 15.55 -15.16
N VAL A 103 -9.13 16.37 -14.43
CA VAL A 103 -8.01 17.15 -14.97
C VAL A 103 -6.90 16.25 -15.50
N SER A 104 -6.47 15.25 -14.73
CA SER A 104 -5.44 14.29 -15.16
C SER A 104 -5.86 13.52 -16.40
N ALA A 105 -7.11 13.08 -16.43
CA ALA A 105 -7.65 12.30 -17.53
C ALA A 105 -7.70 13.13 -18.83
N LEU A 106 -8.06 14.42 -18.74
CA LEU A 106 -7.94 15.33 -19.87
C LEU A 106 -6.49 15.57 -20.32
N ALA A 107 -5.59 15.79 -19.36
CA ALA A 107 -4.21 16.11 -19.65
C ALA A 107 -3.52 14.99 -20.44
N HIS A 108 -3.85 13.74 -20.10
CA HIS A 108 -3.36 12.53 -20.77
C HIS A 108 -4.27 12.02 -21.91
N LEU A 109 -5.22 12.83 -22.39
CA LEU A 109 -6.17 12.40 -23.42
C LEU A 109 -5.47 11.96 -24.71
N GLY A 110 -5.73 10.71 -25.12
CA GLY A 110 -5.15 10.11 -26.32
C GLY A 110 -3.65 9.78 -26.19
N GLN A 111 -3.12 9.73 -24.97
CA GLN A 111 -1.85 9.11 -24.63
C GLN A 111 -2.08 7.67 -24.17
N ASN A 112 -1.23 6.75 -24.62
CA ASN A 112 -1.29 5.34 -24.25
C ASN A 112 0.03 4.92 -23.60
N ARG A 113 -0.05 3.98 -22.65
CA ARG A 113 1.11 3.25 -22.10
C ARG A 113 1.69 2.32 -23.17
N LYS A 114 2.89 1.79 -22.89
CA LYS A 114 3.52 0.74 -23.74
C LYS A 114 2.71 -0.54 -23.83
N SER A 115 1.87 -0.83 -22.83
CA SER A 115 0.90 -1.93 -22.84
C SER A 115 -0.26 -1.70 -23.81
N GLY A 116 -0.45 -0.48 -24.32
CA GLY A 116 -1.59 -0.08 -25.12
C GLY A 116 -2.76 0.52 -24.31
N ALA A 117 -2.75 0.39 -22.98
CA ALA A 117 -3.78 0.96 -22.11
C ALA A 117 -3.76 2.50 -22.07
N PRO A 118 -4.90 3.17 -21.76
CA PRO A 118 -4.93 4.62 -21.56
C PRO A 118 -3.95 5.08 -20.48
N PHE A 119 -3.19 6.14 -20.72
CA PHE A 119 -2.16 6.59 -19.77
C PHE A 119 -2.71 6.93 -18.38
N ILE A 120 -3.92 7.49 -18.31
CA ILE A 120 -4.61 7.85 -17.07
C ILE A 120 -4.78 6.68 -16.07
N GLU A 121 -4.73 5.43 -16.52
CA GLU A 121 -4.77 4.28 -15.61
C GLU A 121 -3.57 4.29 -14.65
N HIS A 122 -2.40 4.79 -15.09
CA HIS A 122 -1.22 4.87 -14.24
C HIS A 122 -1.37 5.84 -13.06
N PRO A 123 -1.70 7.13 -13.27
CA PRO A 123 -1.96 8.04 -12.15
C PRO A 123 -3.09 7.57 -11.22
N VAL A 124 -4.11 6.90 -11.75
CA VAL A 124 -5.20 6.34 -10.93
C VAL A 124 -4.69 5.22 -10.03
N GLU A 125 -3.88 4.28 -10.53
CA GLU A 125 -3.28 3.24 -9.69
C GLU A 125 -2.31 3.80 -8.65
N VAL A 126 -1.53 4.84 -8.99
CA VAL A 126 -0.70 5.58 -8.02
C VAL A 126 -1.57 6.17 -6.90
N ALA A 127 -2.67 6.84 -7.25
CA ALA A 127 -3.62 7.37 -6.28
C ALA A 127 -4.27 6.29 -5.42
N ARG A 128 -4.56 5.10 -5.99
CA ARG A 128 -5.07 3.94 -5.25
C ARG A 128 -4.07 3.41 -4.23
N ILE A 129 -2.78 3.34 -4.59
CA ILE A 129 -1.72 2.93 -3.67
C ILE A 129 -1.63 3.92 -2.51
N LEU A 130 -1.63 5.23 -2.80
CA LEU A 130 -1.60 6.29 -1.79
C LEU A 130 -2.84 6.26 -0.88
N ALA A 131 -4.03 6.02 -1.46
CA ALA A 131 -5.25 5.86 -0.71
C ALA A 131 -5.21 4.62 0.21
N GLY A 132 -4.60 3.52 -0.23
CA GLY A 132 -4.36 2.33 0.59
C GLY A 132 -3.40 2.55 1.77
N LEU A 133 -2.55 3.59 1.68
CA LEU A 133 -1.71 4.09 2.77
C LEU A 133 -2.42 5.15 3.64
N SER A 134 -3.66 5.50 3.31
CA SER A 134 -4.45 6.53 4.01
C SER A 134 -3.75 7.89 4.06
N MET A 135 -3.12 8.29 2.95
CA MET A 135 -2.47 9.60 2.81
C MET A 135 -3.49 10.76 2.76
N ASP A 136 -3.05 11.99 3.02
CA ASP A 136 -3.90 13.16 2.93
C ASP A 136 -4.39 13.44 1.50
N VAL A 137 -5.49 14.20 1.40
CA VAL A 137 -6.14 14.53 0.11
C VAL A 137 -5.18 15.16 -0.90
N ASP A 138 -4.25 16.01 -0.45
CA ASP A 138 -3.30 16.69 -1.34
C ASP A 138 -2.31 15.70 -1.94
N THR A 139 -1.84 14.73 -1.15
CA THR A 139 -1.00 13.63 -1.64
C THR A 139 -1.70 12.79 -2.70
N ILE A 140 -2.99 12.47 -2.51
CA ILE A 140 -3.77 11.69 -3.49
C ILE A 140 -3.96 12.50 -4.78
N CYS A 141 -4.32 13.77 -4.67
CA CYS A 141 -4.41 14.68 -5.81
C CYS A 141 -3.07 14.80 -6.55
N ALA A 142 -1.96 14.93 -5.82
CA ALA A 142 -0.63 14.96 -6.42
C ALA A 142 -0.30 13.63 -7.13
N GLY A 143 -0.68 12.48 -6.58
CA GLY A 143 -0.55 11.19 -7.25
C GLY A 143 -1.31 11.10 -8.58
N LEU A 144 -2.50 11.69 -8.67
CA LEU A 144 -3.25 11.79 -9.93
C LEU A 144 -2.58 12.75 -10.93
N LEU A 145 -1.83 13.74 -10.45
CA LEU A 145 -1.28 14.82 -11.27
C LEU A 145 0.24 14.71 -11.52
N HIS A 146 0.94 13.75 -10.94
CA HIS A 146 2.42 13.74 -10.88
C HIS A 146 3.08 13.79 -12.27
N ASP A 147 2.59 13.02 -13.24
CA ASP A 147 3.11 12.99 -14.61
C ASP A 147 2.53 14.10 -15.52
N THR A 148 1.61 14.94 -15.02
CA THR A 148 0.94 15.92 -15.89
C THR A 148 1.87 17.07 -16.30
N VAL A 149 2.82 17.48 -15.46
CA VAL A 149 3.71 18.62 -15.75
C VAL A 149 4.81 18.25 -16.76
N GLU A 150 5.29 16.99 -16.72
CA GLU A 150 6.32 16.52 -17.66
C GLU A 150 5.72 16.12 -19.02
N ASP A 151 4.58 15.43 -19.01
CA ASP A 151 4.06 14.77 -20.22
C ASP A 151 2.90 15.53 -20.89
N THR A 152 2.47 16.68 -20.33
CA THR A 152 1.33 17.44 -20.85
C THR A 152 1.60 18.96 -20.92
N HIS A 153 0.56 19.76 -21.13
CA HIS A 153 0.63 21.22 -21.22
C HIS A 153 0.38 21.94 -19.89
N LEU A 154 -0.06 21.21 -18.86
CA LEU A 154 -0.31 21.78 -17.54
C LEU A 154 0.96 22.34 -16.92
N ARG A 155 0.85 23.55 -16.38
CA ARG A 155 1.93 24.23 -15.66
C ARG A 155 1.74 24.10 -14.15
N LEU A 156 2.85 24.23 -13.42
CA LEU A 156 2.83 24.15 -11.96
C LEU A 156 1.97 25.26 -11.34
N GLU A 157 1.96 26.46 -11.92
CA GLU A 157 1.16 27.58 -11.43
C GLU A 157 -0.34 27.28 -11.55
N GLU A 158 -0.77 26.65 -12.64
CA GLU A 158 -2.17 26.25 -12.86
C GLU A 158 -2.61 25.18 -11.84
N ILE A 159 -1.71 24.26 -11.49
CA ILE A 159 -1.97 23.26 -10.44
C ILE A 159 -2.15 23.96 -9.08
N GLY A 160 -1.32 24.95 -8.77
CA GLY A 160 -1.43 25.76 -7.55
C GLY A 160 -2.74 26.55 -7.46
N GLU A 161 -3.16 27.17 -8.56
CA GLU A 161 -4.41 27.93 -8.62
C GLU A 161 -5.65 27.05 -8.42
N ILE A 162 -5.65 25.82 -8.99
CA ILE A 162 -6.81 24.93 -8.95
C ILE A 162 -6.86 24.12 -7.66
N PHE A 163 -5.72 23.59 -7.20
CA PHE A 163 -5.66 22.61 -6.11
C PHE A 163 -4.96 23.12 -4.84
N GLY A 164 -4.35 24.31 -4.89
CA GLY A 164 -3.63 24.93 -3.78
C GLY A 164 -2.15 24.60 -3.76
N GLU A 165 -1.41 25.36 -2.95
CA GLU A 165 0.05 25.31 -2.86
C GLU A 165 0.57 23.93 -2.43
N GLY A 166 -0.14 23.23 -1.54
CA GLY A 166 0.27 21.91 -1.07
C GLY A 166 0.40 20.88 -2.20
N VAL A 167 -0.58 20.83 -3.12
CA VAL A 167 -0.53 19.92 -4.28
C VAL A 167 0.57 20.34 -5.25
N GLN A 168 0.71 21.64 -5.50
CA GLN A 168 1.75 22.19 -6.37
C GLN A 168 3.16 21.81 -5.89
N GLN A 169 3.45 22.01 -4.61
CA GLN A 169 4.76 21.70 -4.01
C GLN A 169 5.11 20.22 -4.12
N ILE A 170 4.13 19.32 -3.92
CA ILE A 170 4.36 17.88 -4.04
C ILE A 170 4.68 17.50 -5.50
N VAL A 171 3.88 17.97 -6.46
CA VAL A 171 4.08 17.68 -7.89
C VAL A 171 5.41 18.25 -8.39
N GLU A 172 5.75 19.48 -7.97
CA GLU A 172 7.04 20.09 -8.29
C GLU A 172 8.21 19.29 -7.71
N GLY A 173 8.10 18.85 -6.45
CA GLY A 173 9.11 18.03 -5.79
C GLY A 173 9.35 16.71 -6.52
N GLU A 174 8.28 16.03 -6.92
CA GLU A 174 8.35 14.76 -7.65
C GLU A 174 9.04 14.95 -9.02
N THR A 175 8.63 15.97 -9.76
CA THR A 175 9.21 16.32 -11.08
C THR A 175 10.71 16.61 -10.96
N LYS A 176 11.15 17.33 -9.91
CA LYS A 176 12.57 17.65 -9.68
C LYS A 176 13.40 16.40 -9.41
N VAL A 177 12.91 15.50 -8.55
CA VAL A 177 13.58 14.22 -8.25
C VAL A 177 13.71 13.38 -9.52
N SER A 178 12.65 13.30 -10.32
CA SER A 178 12.62 12.57 -11.59
C SER A 178 13.63 13.11 -12.61
N LYS A 179 13.78 14.44 -12.72
CA LYS A 179 14.74 15.08 -13.65
C LYS A 179 16.18 14.89 -13.22
N LEU A 180 16.49 15.07 -11.93
CA LEU A 180 17.84 14.88 -11.41
C LEU A 180 18.31 13.43 -11.60
N ALA A 181 17.42 12.45 -11.40
CA ALA A 181 17.75 11.04 -11.64
C ALA A 181 18.01 10.71 -13.12
N LYS A 182 17.35 11.42 -14.04
CA LYS A 182 17.58 11.29 -15.49
C LYS A 182 18.92 11.95 -15.92
N LEU A 183 19.32 13.04 -15.27
CA LEU A 183 20.56 13.79 -15.56
C LEU A 183 21.83 13.07 -15.10
N GLY A 184 21.80 12.40 -13.95
CA GLY A 184 22.93 11.59 -13.45
C GLY A 184 23.18 10.30 -14.24
N SER A 185 22.36 9.98 -15.25
CA SER A 185 22.45 8.75 -16.05
C SER A 185 23.55 8.76 -17.13
N SER A 186 24.62 9.53 -16.95
CA SER A 186 25.82 9.40 -17.79
C SER A 186 26.53 8.09 -17.44
N PRO A 187 27.11 7.32 -18.38
CA PRO A 187 27.55 5.94 -18.14
C PRO A 187 28.77 5.77 -17.19
N VAL A 188 29.21 6.84 -16.52
CA VAL A 188 30.58 6.91 -16.00
C VAL A 188 30.71 6.32 -14.59
N ASP A 189 29.72 6.37 -13.69
CA ASP A 189 29.82 5.69 -12.39
C ASP A 189 28.45 5.37 -11.78
N TYR A 190 28.10 4.07 -11.69
CA TYR A 190 26.81 3.62 -11.12
C TYR A 190 26.63 4.05 -9.66
N GLU A 191 27.71 3.98 -8.87
CA GLU A 191 27.68 4.38 -7.45
C GLU A 191 27.48 5.89 -7.29
N GLU A 192 28.09 6.71 -8.14
CA GLU A 192 27.95 8.17 -8.11
C GLU A 192 26.53 8.59 -8.50
N THR A 193 25.98 8.01 -9.57
CA THR A 193 24.56 8.23 -9.96
C THR A 193 23.59 7.82 -8.84
N GLN A 194 23.86 6.72 -8.13
CA GLN A 194 23.02 6.30 -7.00
C GLN A 194 23.09 7.28 -5.83
N ALA A 195 24.28 7.78 -5.51
CA ALA A 195 24.47 8.77 -4.45
C ALA A 195 23.75 10.09 -4.77
N GLU A 196 23.79 10.54 -6.03
CA GLU A 196 23.07 11.73 -6.50
C GLU A 196 21.56 11.55 -6.48
N ASN A 197 21.05 10.39 -6.90
CA ASN A 197 19.62 10.06 -6.85
C ASN A 197 19.13 10.06 -5.41
N LEU A 198 19.89 9.43 -4.51
CA LEU A 198 19.59 9.37 -3.10
C LEU A 198 19.64 10.77 -2.46
N ARG A 199 20.65 11.59 -2.78
CA ARG A 199 20.76 12.98 -2.33
C ARG A 199 19.60 13.85 -2.82
N SER A 200 19.18 13.67 -4.07
CA SER A 200 18.05 14.38 -4.67
C SER A 200 16.74 14.00 -4.00
N LEU A 201 16.54 12.70 -3.75
CA LEU A 201 15.44 12.19 -2.93
C LEU A 201 15.45 12.86 -1.54
N PHE A 202 16.59 12.87 -0.84
CA PHE A 202 16.73 13.50 0.48
C PHE A 202 16.43 15.01 0.48
N LEU A 203 16.90 15.76 -0.53
CA LEU A 203 16.59 17.18 -0.70
C LEU A 203 15.10 17.43 -0.95
N ALA A 204 14.41 16.52 -1.64
CA ALA A 204 12.96 16.63 -1.79
C ALA A 204 12.23 16.36 -0.46
N MET A 205 12.75 15.45 0.38
CA MET A 205 12.18 15.17 1.70
C MET A 205 12.25 16.36 2.66
N THR A 206 13.28 17.22 2.55
CA THR A 206 13.46 18.33 3.49
C THR A 206 12.38 19.39 3.39
N ASN A 207 11.73 19.51 2.23
CA ASN A 207 10.63 20.46 2.03
C ASN A 207 9.27 19.81 2.26
N ASP A 208 9.04 18.60 1.72
CA ASP A 208 7.79 17.88 1.92
C ASP A 208 7.99 16.36 1.83
N TYR A 209 7.78 15.66 2.94
CA TYR A 209 7.93 14.20 3.02
C TYR A 209 6.94 13.45 2.10
N ARG A 210 5.79 14.06 1.76
CA ARG A 210 4.73 13.46 0.92
C ARG A 210 5.22 13.14 -0.48
N VAL A 211 6.21 13.89 -0.99
CA VAL A 211 6.85 13.65 -2.29
C VAL A 211 7.39 12.22 -2.40
N ILE A 212 7.97 11.68 -1.33
CA ILE A 212 8.54 10.33 -1.34
C ILE A 212 7.46 9.28 -1.46
N PHE A 213 6.32 9.47 -0.79
CA PHE A 213 5.22 8.53 -0.85
C PHE A 213 4.64 8.46 -2.26
N VAL A 214 4.47 9.62 -2.92
CA VAL A 214 4.09 9.67 -4.34
C VAL A 214 5.13 8.93 -5.18
N LYS A 215 6.43 9.15 -4.94
CA LYS A 215 7.49 8.50 -5.71
C LYS A 215 7.57 6.98 -5.51
N LEU A 216 7.34 6.51 -4.28
CA LEU A 216 7.28 5.08 -3.98
C LEU A 216 6.05 4.43 -4.60
N ALA A 217 4.90 5.12 -4.62
CA ALA A 217 3.69 4.64 -5.28
C ALA A 217 3.84 4.59 -6.81
N ASP A 218 4.40 5.63 -7.43
CA ASP A 218 4.80 5.64 -8.85
C ASP A 218 5.73 4.46 -9.15
N ARG A 219 6.82 4.32 -8.38
CA ARG A 219 7.78 3.22 -8.57
C ARG A 219 7.10 1.87 -8.45
N LEU A 220 6.22 1.65 -7.47
CA LEU A 220 5.51 0.38 -7.30
C LEU A 220 4.64 0.06 -8.52
N HIS A 221 3.87 1.03 -9.02
CA HIS A 221 3.04 0.78 -10.19
C HIS A 221 3.86 0.53 -11.46
N ASN A 222 5.01 1.21 -11.61
CA ASN A 222 5.97 0.92 -12.67
C ASN A 222 6.57 -0.49 -12.56
N MET A 223 6.86 -0.97 -11.36
CA MET A 223 7.30 -2.35 -11.12
C MET A 223 6.20 -3.37 -11.47
N ARG A 224 4.94 -3.10 -11.12
CA ARG A 224 3.79 -3.96 -11.47
C ARG A 224 3.57 -4.10 -12.98
N THR A 225 3.98 -3.10 -13.77
CA THR A 225 3.81 -3.07 -15.24
C THR A 225 5.14 -3.21 -15.98
N LEU A 226 6.17 -3.75 -15.33
CA LEU A 226 7.54 -3.78 -15.84
C LEU A 226 7.72 -4.74 -17.05
N GLU A 227 6.84 -5.74 -17.18
CA GLU A 227 6.88 -6.73 -18.26
C GLU A 227 6.84 -6.12 -19.67
N PHE A 228 6.22 -4.94 -19.84
CA PHE A 228 6.14 -4.23 -21.13
C PHE A 228 7.42 -3.44 -21.48
N MET A 229 8.44 -3.47 -20.63
CA MET A 229 9.74 -2.82 -20.88
C MET A 229 10.74 -3.78 -21.54
N SER A 230 11.79 -3.25 -22.16
CA SER A 230 12.88 -4.08 -22.69
C SER A 230 13.67 -4.75 -21.57
N PRO A 231 14.24 -5.96 -21.77
CA PRO A 231 14.96 -6.69 -20.72
C PRO A 231 16.04 -5.86 -20.01
N ALA A 232 16.82 -5.07 -20.77
CA ALA A 232 17.82 -4.18 -20.19
C ALA A 232 17.22 -3.13 -19.24
N LYS A 233 16.05 -2.58 -19.57
CA LYS A 233 15.33 -1.63 -18.70
C LYS A 233 14.71 -2.33 -17.49
N GLN A 234 14.18 -3.54 -17.66
CA GLN A 234 13.63 -4.34 -16.56
C GLN A 234 14.68 -4.56 -15.47
N VAL A 235 15.89 -5.01 -15.85
CA VAL A 235 16.99 -5.22 -14.91
C VAL A 235 17.45 -3.91 -14.27
N LYS A 236 17.65 -2.84 -15.07
CA LYS A 236 18.08 -1.53 -14.55
C LYS A 236 17.11 -0.98 -13.50
N ILE A 237 15.81 -0.95 -13.82
CA ILE A 237 14.75 -0.44 -12.94
C ILE A 237 14.63 -1.30 -11.67
N SER A 238 14.78 -2.61 -11.80
CA SER A 238 14.69 -3.53 -10.66
C SER A 238 15.89 -3.41 -9.71
N ARG A 239 17.11 -3.26 -10.22
CA ARG A 239 18.30 -2.98 -9.38
C ARG A 239 18.15 -1.67 -8.62
N GLU A 240 17.77 -0.59 -9.30
CA GLU A 240 17.48 0.70 -8.67
C GLU A 240 16.41 0.56 -7.56
N THR A 241 15.40 -0.29 -7.78
CA THR A 241 14.36 -0.58 -6.81
C THR A 241 14.89 -1.27 -5.56
N LEU A 242 15.77 -2.28 -5.71
CA LEU A 242 16.37 -2.99 -4.57
C LEU A 242 17.36 -2.12 -3.79
N ASP A 243 18.12 -1.27 -4.48
CA ASP A 243 19.21 -0.50 -3.88
C ASP A 243 18.71 0.80 -3.22
N ILE A 244 17.66 1.42 -3.78
CA ILE A 244 17.18 2.75 -3.34
C ILE A 244 15.76 2.68 -2.75
N TYR A 245 14.77 2.27 -3.56
CA TYR A 245 13.36 2.46 -3.18
C TYR A 245 12.86 1.49 -2.12
N ALA A 246 13.27 0.21 -2.16
CA ALA A 246 12.91 -0.75 -1.13
C ALA A 246 13.52 -0.40 0.26
N PRO A 247 14.83 -0.07 0.38
CA PRO A 247 15.39 0.44 1.63
C PRO A 247 14.73 1.73 2.12
N LEU A 248 14.35 2.63 1.20
CA LEU A 248 13.64 3.85 1.56
C LEU A 248 12.25 3.57 2.13
N ALA A 249 11.47 2.68 1.51
CA ALA A 249 10.19 2.22 2.03
C ALA A 249 10.34 1.58 3.43
N ASP A 250 11.42 0.83 3.66
CA ASP A 250 11.73 0.24 4.98
C ASP A 250 12.00 1.31 6.05
N ARG A 251 12.78 2.35 5.70
CA ARG A 251 13.08 3.48 6.60
C ARG A 251 11.84 4.29 6.96
N LEU A 252 10.90 4.42 6.02
CA LEU A 252 9.60 5.08 6.25
C LEU A 252 8.57 4.17 6.94
N GLY A 253 8.91 2.91 7.22
CA GLY A 253 8.02 1.96 7.90
C GLY A 253 6.92 1.38 7.00
N VAL A 254 6.97 1.61 5.68
CA VAL A 254 5.95 1.17 4.72
C VAL A 254 6.27 -0.24 4.20
N ARG A 255 6.20 -1.22 5.11
CA ARG A 255 6.64 -2.61 4.84
C ARG A 255 5.91 -3.29 3.68
N GLY A 256 4.62 -3.00 3.50
CA GLY A 256 3.84 -3.59 2.39
C GLY A 256 4.44 -3.21 1.02
N LEU A 257 4.73 -1.92 0.82
CA LEU A 257 5.39 -1.43 -0.40
C LEU A 257 6.77 -2.05 -0.56
N LYS A 258 7.58 -2.08 0.51
CA LYS A 258 8.91 -2.70 0.48
C LYS A 258 8.84 -4.15 0.00
N SER A 259 8.04 -4.98 0.67
CA SER A 259 7.94 -6.41 0.36
C SER A 259 7.55 -6.63 -1.11
N GLU A 260 6.58 -5.86 -1.61
CA GLU A 260 6.14 -5.99 -3.00
C GLU A 260 7.20 -5.50 -4.01
N LEU A 261 7.85 -4.36 -3.74
CA LEU A 261 8.96 -3.85 -4.56
C LEU A 261 10.10 -4.87 -4.64
N GLU A 262 10.48 -5.45 -3.49
CA GLU A 262 11.53 -6.47 -3.38
C GLU A 262 11.17 -7.73 -4.17
N ASP A 263 9.95 -8.25 -4.01
CA ASP A 263 9.52 -9.49 -4.66
C ASP A 263 9.40 -9.34 -6.18
N ILE A 264 8.93 -8.19 -6.69
CA ILE A 264 8.91 -7.95 -8.13
C ILE A 264 10.34 -7.81 -8.65
N ALA A 265 11.16 -6.97 -8.01
CA ALA A 265 12.52 -6.72 -8.48
C ALA A 265 13.39 -7.98 -8.46
N PHE A 266 13.23 -8.84 -7.46
CA PHE A 266 13.96 -10.09 -7.34
C PHE A 266 13.81 -10.98 -8.58
N ARG A 267 12.59 -11.09 -9.12
CA ARG A 267 12.31 -11.89 -10.33
C ARG A 267 13.05 -11.41 -11.58
N TYR A 268 13.37 -10.11 -11.67
CA TYR A 268 14.04 -9.53 -12.83
C TYR A 268 15.55 -9.44 -12.66
N VAL A 269 16.05 -9.23 -11.43
CA VAL A 269 17.50 -9.12 -11.18
C VAL A 269 18.16 -10.49 -11.04
N TYR A 270 17.48 -11.43 -10.37
CA TYR A 270 17.98 -12.76 -10.02
C TYR A 270 16.94 -13.85 -10.38
N PRO A 271 16.65 -14.04 -11.68
CA PRO A 271 15.54 -14.91 -12.11
C PRO A 271 15.75 -16.38 -11.73
N GLN A 272 17.00 -16.87 -11.74
CA GLN A 272 17.32 -18.27 -11.42
C GLN A 272 17.11 -18.52 -9.92
N GLU A 273 17.69 -17.67 -9.08
CA GLU A 273 17.59 -17.72 -7.63
C GLU A 273 16.13 -17.53 -7.16
N SER A 274 15.39 -16.64 -7.84
CA SER A 274 13.96 -16.47 -7.57
C SER A 274 13.14 -17.72 -7.91
N ALA A 275 13.48 -18.44 -8.98
CA ALA A 275 12.81 -19.68 -9.35
C ALA A 275 13.15 -20.81 -8.38
N GLU A 276 14.42 -20.93 -7.99
CA GLU A 276 14.90 -21.91 -7.01
C GLU A 276 14.19 -21.74 -5.65
N ILE A 277 14.18 -20.54 -5.08
CA ILE A 277 13.51 -20.28 -3.81
C ILE A 277 12.01 -20.55 -3.91
N SER A 278 11.38 -20.21 -5.03
CA SER A 278 9.95 -20.50 -5.25
C SER A 278 9.68 -22.01 -5.28
N ALA A 279 10.54 -22.79 -5.95
CA ALA A 279 10.42 -24.25 -5.98
C ALA A 279 10.68 -24.88 -4.59
N MET A 280 11.68 -24.40 -3.86
CA MET A 280 11.99 -24.89 -2.52
C MET A 280 10.85 -24.64 -1.53
N LEU A 281 10.20 -23.46 -1.61
CA LEU A 281 9.03 -23.14 -0.79
C LEU A 281 7.80 -23.97 -1.19
N ALA A 282 7.57 -24.18 -2.49
CA ALA A 282 6.46 -25.01 -2.98
C ALA A 282 6.59 -26.46 -2.49
N ASN A 283 7.80 -27.03 -2.48
CA ASN A 283 8.04 -28.38 -1.98
C ASN A 283 7.76 -28.56 -0.47
N ARG A 284 7.63 -27.46 0.27
CA ARG A 284 7.44 -27.45 1.73
C ARG A 284 6.13 -26.79 2.16
N SER A 285 5.28 -26.39 1.20
CA SER A 285 4.08 -25.58 1.47
C SER A 285 3.12 -26.28 2.42
N GLU A 286 2.84 -27.57 2.20
CA GLU A 286 1.93 -28.37 3.03
C GLU A 286 2.41 -28.42 4.50
N GLY A 287 3.71 -28.71 4.71
CA GLY A 287 4.29 -28.71 6.05
C GLY A 287 4.26 -27.33 6.73
N TYR A 288 4.43 -26.25 5.96
CA TYR A 288 4.32 -24.89 6.50
C TYR A 288 2.88 -24.51 6.82
N GLU A 289 1.91 -24.87 5.98
CA GLU A 289 0.48 -24.63 6.19
C GLU A 289 -0.02 -25.38 7.43
N ASP A 290 0.36 -26.64 7.60
CA ASP A 290 0.03 -27.45 8.79
C ASP A 290 0.59 -26.83 10.08
N VAL A 291 1.86 -26.40 10.05
CA VAL A 291 2.49 -25.75 11.20
C VAL A 291 1.83 -24.41 11.51
N LEU A 292 1.49 -23.61 10.49
CA LEU A 292 0.78 -22.34 10.66
C LEU A 292 -0.61 -22.56 11.25
N ALA A 293 -1.40 -23.49 10.69
CA ALA A 293 -2.76 -23.77 11.12
C ALA A 293 -2.80 -24.33 12.56
N SER A 294 -1.98 -25.34 12.85
CA SER A 294 -1.90 -25.93 14.18
C SER A 294 -1.39 -24.94 15.24
N THR A 295 -0.43 -24.08 14.88
CA THR A 295 0.08 -23.03 15.78
C THR A 295 -0.96 -21.93 15.98
N HIS A 296 -1.67 -21.52 14.93
CA HIS A 296 -2.78 -20.57 15.02
C HIS A 296 -3.85 -21.03 16.00
N ILE A 297 -4.36 -22.27 15.84
CA ILE A 297 -5.37 -22.84 16.73
C ILE A 297 -4.87 -22.89 18.17
N ALA A 298 -3.65 -23.37 18.39
CA ALA A 298 -3.07 -23.47 19.73
C ALA A 298 -2.89 -22.11 20.41
N LEU A 299 -2.42 -21.10 19.66
CA LEU A 299 -2.31 -19.73 20.14
C LEU A 299 -3.67 -19.17 20.51
N HIS A 300 -4.65 -19.23 19.61
CA HIS A 300 -5.98 -18.68 19.84
C HIS A 300 -6.62 -19.26 21.11
N GLN A 301 -6.65 -20.60 21.23
CA GLN A 301 -7.22 -21.27 22.39
C GLN A 301 -6.47 -20.98 23.69
N MET A 302 -5.13 -20.91 23.64
CA MET A 302 -4.34 -20.57 24.83
C MET A 302 -4.62 -19.15 25.29
N LEU A 303 -4.60 -18.19 24.35
CA LEU A 303 -4.73 -16.78 24.65
C LEU A 303 -6.14 -16.48 25.14
N GLU A 304 -7.18 -17.02 24.52
CA GLU A 304 -8.55 -16.92 25.03
C GLU A 304 -8.63 -17.43 26.47
N ARG A 305 -8.24 -18.68 26.74
CA ARG A 305 -8.36 -19.25 28.09
C ARG A 305 -7.60 -18.51 29.17
N LYS A 306 -6.42 -17.94 28.84
CA LYS A 306 -5.50 -17.38 29.83
C LYS A 306 -5.56 -15.86 29.95
N LEU A 307 -6.00 -15.13 28.93
CA LEU A 307 -6.08 -13.67 28.96
C LEU A 307 -7.50 -13.13 29.11
N LEU A 308 -8.55 -13.89 28.75
CA LEU A 308 -9.94 -13.43 28.89
C LEU A 308 -10.35 -13.15 30.34
N SER A 309 -9.77 -13.86 31.32
CA SER A 309 -10.05 -13.66 32.75
C SER A 309 -9.21 -12.55 33.40
N GLU A 310 -8.15 -12.06 32.73
CA GLU A 310 -7.19 -11.11 33.30
C GLU A 310 -7.55 -9.64 33.00
N GLN A 311 -8.60 -9.37 32.21
CA GLN A 311 -8.94 -8.01 31.75
C GLN A 311 -10.40 -7.62 32.03
N PRO A 312 -10.67 -6.33 32.30
CA PRO A 312 -12.02 -5.84 32.58
C PRO A 312 -12.94 -5.86 31.35
N LYS A 313 -12.36 -5.91 30.14
CA LYS A 313 -13.06 -6.07 28.87
C LYS A 313 -12.39 -7.18 28.04
N PRO A 314 -13.15 -7.90 27.20
CA PRO A 314 -12.58 -8.86 26.26
C PRO A 314 -11.54 -8.19 25.35
N LEU A 315 -10.38 -8.84 25.19
CA LEU A 315 -9.35 -8.39 24.26
C LEU A 315 -9.74 -8.76 22.82
N ASN A 316 -9.52 -7.85 21.87
CA ASN A 316 -9.64 -8.16 20.46
C ASN A 316 -8.31 -8.73 19.95
N LEU A 317 -8.20 -10.05 19.87
CA LEU A 317 -6.98 -10.72 19.45
C LEU A 317 -7.08 -11.12 17.97
N SER A 318 -6.10 -10.68 17.18
CA SER A 318 -5.92 -11.15 15.80
C SER A 318 -4.62 -11.95 15.73
N VAL A 319 -4.74 -13.23 15.40
CA VAL A 319 -3.60 -14.12 15.16
C VAL A 319 -3.56 -14.42 13.67
N THR A 320 -2.47 -14.09 12.98
CA THR A 320 -2.32 -14.40 11.55
C THR A 320 -0.99 -15.08 11.27
N GLY A 321 -1.03 -16.06 10.37
CA GLY A 321 0.15 -16.78 9.91
C GLY A 321 0.61 -16.26 8.56
N ARG A 322 1.92 -16.15 8.35
CA ARG A 322 2.47 -15.83 7.02
C ARG A 322 3.82 -16.48 6.80
N LEU A 323 4.13 -16.72 5.54
CA LEU A 323 5.49 -16.97 5.10
C LEU A 323 6.24 -15.66 4.91
N LYS A 324 7.55 -15.71 5.06
CA LYS A 324 8.43 -14.59 4.79
C LYS A 324 8.59 -14.36 3.28
N ASP A 325 8.80 -13.10 2.91
CA ASP A 325 9.02 -12.70 1.50
C ASP A 325 10.24 -13.42 0.92
N ARG A 326 10.12 -13.86 -0.34
CA ARG A 326 11.12 -14.73 -1.01
C ARG A 326 12.49 -14.07 -1.07
N TYR A 327 12.51 -12.80 -1.43
CA TYR A 327 13.74 -12.03 -1.50
C TYR A 327 14.43 -11.90 -0.13
N SER A 328 13.65 -11.76 0.94
CA SER A 328 14.20 -11.72 2.31
C SER A 328 14.78 -13.07 2.75
N ILE A 329 14.18 -14.19 2.33
CA ILE A 329 14.73 -15.54 2.57
C ILE A 329 16.05 -15.69 1.82
N TRP A 330 16.05 -15.41 0.52
CA TRP A 330 17.25 -15.47 -0.32
C TRP A 330 18.39 -14.63 0.25
N ARG A 331 18.14 -13.36 0.59
CA ARG A 331 19.16 -12.46 1.17
C ARG A 331 19.72 -12.98 2.50
N LYS A 332 18.92 -13.70 3.30
CA LYS A 332 19.41 -14.33 4.53
C LYS A 332 20.27 -15.55 4.23
N MET A 333 19.88 -16.37 3.27
CA MET A 333 20.66 -17.53 2.83
C MET A 333 22.00 -17.10 2.24
N ASP A 334 21.99 -16.14 1.32
CA ASP A 334 23.20 -15.61 0.68
C ASP A 334 24.17 -15.03 1.71
N ARG A 335 23.71 -14.18 2.63
CA ARG A 335 24.55 -13.65 3.70
C ARG A 335 25.14 -14.76 4.57
N LYS A 336 24.33 -15.73 5.01
CA LYS A 336 24.81 -16.85 5.83
C LYS A 336 25.83 -17.70 5.07
N ALA A 337 25.62 -17.93 3.76
CA ALA A 337 26.52 -18.68 2.91
C ALA A 337 27.87 -17.97 2.75
N GLN A 338 27.86 -16.64 2.64
CA GLN A 338 29.09 -15.82 2.62
C GLN A 338 29.84 -15.86 3.96
N GLU A 339 29.10 -15.78 5.08
CA GLU A 339 29.67 -15.84 6.43
C GLU A 339 30.29 -17.21 6.76
N THR A 340 29.59 -18.31 6.42
CA THR A 340 30.04 -19.68 6.74
C THR A 340 30.90 -20.31 5.66
N ARG A 341 30.97 -19.72 4.46
CA ARG A 341 31.57 -20.30 3.24
C ARG A 341 31.05 -21.70 2.92
N GLN A 342 29.78 -21.97 3.26
CA GLN A 342 29.11 -23.24 3.04
C GLN A 342 27.74 -23.01 2.38
N PRO A 343 27.23 -23.98 1.59
CA PRO A 343 25.88 -23.91 1.08
C PRO A 343 24.87 -23.90 2.23
N VAL A 344 23.92 -22.98 2.18
CA VAL A 344 22.87 -22.82 3.20
C VAL A 344 21.57 -23.38 2.66
N SER A 345 20.95 -24.28 3.42
CA SER A 345 19.65 -24.88 3.08
C SER A 345 18.50 -23.99 3.55
N LEU A 346 17.25 -24.29 3.16
CA LEU A 346 16.10 -23.61 3.76
C LEU A 346 15.93 -23.93 5.26
N ASP A 347 16.33 -25.12 5.72
CA ASP A 347 16.20 -25.53 7.13
C ASP A 347 17.11 -24.71 8.06
N ASP A 348 18.16 -24.13 7.49
CA ASP A 348 19.08 -23.23 8.18
C ASP A 348 18.48 -21.86 8.52
N ILE A 349 17.34 -21.52 7.89
CA ILE A 349 16.65 -20.24 8.05
C ILE A 349 15.52 -20.42 9.05
N LYS A 350 15.79 -19.99 10.29
CA LYS A 350 14.91 -20.15 11.45
C LYS A 350 13.58 -19.39 11.37
N ASP A 351 13.38 -18.50 10.41
CA ASP A 351 12.24 -17.57 10.36
C ASP A 351 11.53 -17.53 9.00
N VAL A 352 11.47 -18.67 8.31
CA VAL A 352 10.65 -18.80 7.08
C VAL A 352 9.16 -18.67 7.42
N VAL A 353 8.74 -19.28 8.53
CA VAL A 353 7.36 -19.29 9.03
C VAL A 353 7.21 -18.27 10.15
N ALA A 354 6.23 -17.37 10.05
CA ALA A 354 5.98 -16.36 11.06
C ALA A 354 4.49 -16.30 11.46
N MET A 355 4.25 -16.26 12.77
CA MET A 355 2.96 -15.95 13.38
C MET A 355 2.96 -14.52 13.89
N ARG A 356 1.88 -13.79 13.65
CA ARG A 356 1.67 -12.44 14.14
C ARG A 356 0.49 -12.44 15.09
N ILE A 357 0.68 -11.82 16.25
CA ILE A 357 -0.35 -11.61 17.26
C ILE A 357 -0.51 -10.10 17.43
N VAL A 358 -1.69 -9.59 17.07
CA VAL A 358 -2.08 -8.20 17.28
C VAL A 358 -3.10 -8.15 18.42
N ILE A 359 -2.78 -7.38 19.44
CA ILE A 359 -3.60 -7.16 20.63
C ILE A 359 -4.32 -5.82 20.47
N GLY A 360 -5.61 -5.88 20.16
CA GLY A 360 -6.49 -4.73 20.17
C GLY A 360 -6.97 -4.43 21.58
N LEU A 361 -6.64 -3.23 22.07
CA LEU A 361 -6.97 -2.79 23.43
C LEU A 361 -7.84 -1.54 23.38
N GLU A 362 -9.05 -1.63 23.90
CA GLU A 362 -9.87 -0.43 24.09
C GLU A 362 -9.33 0.37 25.30
N ARG A 363 -9.15 1.67 25.08
CA ARG A 363 -8.84 2.62 26.16
C ARG A 363 -10.07 2.76 27.05
N LEU A 364 -9.90 2.60 28.35
CA LEU A 364 -11.00 2.73 29.31
C LEU A 364 -11.38 4.22 29.48
N PRO A 365 -12.64 4.51 29.88
CA PRO A 365 -13.01 5.86 30.30
C PRO A 365 -12.05 6.36 31.38
N ASP A 366 -11.58 7.60 31.24
CA ASP A 366 -10.67 8.27 32.17
C ASP A 366 -9.27 7.64 32.34
N GLU A 367 -8.92 6.58 31.59
CA GLU A 367 -7.57 5.99 31.61
C GLU A 367 -6.59 6.94 30.91
N PRO A 368 -5.50 7.39 31.57
CA PRO A 368 -4.45 8.17 30.93
C PRO A 368 -3.81 7.41 29.76
N GLU A 369 -3.38 8.12 28.71
CA GLU A 369 -2.78 7.48 27.53
C GLU A 369 -1.52 6.66 27.87
N SER A 370 -0.74 7.13 28.84
CA SER A 370 0.44 6.44 29.36
C SER A 370 0.10 5.10 30.00
N GLU A 371 -0.98 5.03 30.79
CA GLU A 371 -1.41 3.80 31.46
C GLU A 371 -1.99 2.80 30.45
N TRP A 372 -2.83 3.27 29.53
CA TRP A 372 -3.36 2.45 28.44
C TRP A 372 -2.22 1.83 27.60
N LYS A 373 -1.22 2.63 27.23
CA LYS A 373 -0.02 2.13 26.53
C LYS A 373 0.77 1.16 27.40
N GLY A 374 0.96 1.45 28.67
CA GLY A 374 1.63 0.57 29.64
C GLY A 374 0.96 -0.80 29.76
N ARG A 375 -0.38 -0.83 29.83
CA ARG A 375 -1.18 -2.06 29.84
C ARG A 375 -0.99 -2.87 28.55
N GLY A 376 -0.95 -2.21 27.40
CA GLY A 376 -0.61 -2.85 26.12
C GLY A 376 0.77 -3.51 26.11
N ILE A 377 1.79 -2.78 26.57
CA ILE A 377 3.17 -3.28 26.65
C ILE A 377 3.24 -4.50 27.57
N TYR A 378 2.63 -4.40 28.76
CA TYR A 378 2.51 -5.51 29.70
C TYR A 378 1.88 -6.74 29.06
N LEU A 379 0.77 -6.57 28.33
CA LEU A 379 0.10 -7.66 27.63
C LEU A 379 0.99 -8.30 26.57
N CYS A 380 1.79 -7.53 25.83
CA CYS A 380 2.76 -8.10 24.89
C CYS A 380 3.76 -9.04 25.58
N PHE A 381 4.34 -8.62 26.70
CA PHE A 381 5.26 -9.47 27.49
C PHE A 381 4.54 -10.66 28.13
N ARG A 382 3.31 -10.49 28.59
CA ARG A 382 2.47 -11.58 29.11
C ARG A 382 2.23 -12.65 28.06
N VAL A 383 1.82 -12.24 26.86
CA VAL A 383 1.65 -13.13 25.71
C VAL A 383 2.95 -13.83 25.37
N MET A 384 4.07 -13.09 25.32
CA MET A 384 5.39 -13.66 25.05
C MET A 384 5.74 -14.80 26.01
N TYR A 385 5.59 -14.54 27.32
CA TYR A 385 5.80 -15.54 28.35
C TYR A 385 4.94 -16.79 28.14
N LEU A 386 3.64 -16.61 27.84
CA LEU A 386 2.73 -17.73 27.60
C LEU A 386 3.14 -18.55 26.37
N VAL A 387 3.52 -17.88 25.28
CA VAL A 387 3.99 -18.52 24.05
C VAL A 387 5.21 -19.38 24.33
N GLN A 388 6.24 -18.83 24.98
CA GLN A 388 7.47 -19.56 25.28
C GLN A 388 7.22 -20.74 26.23
N ARG A 389 6.42 -20.52 27.28
CA ARG A 389 6.20 -21.52 28.34
C ARG A 389 5.34 -22.70 27.88
N HIS A 390 4.38 -22.47 26.99
CA HIS A 390 3.34 -23.45 26.67
C HIS A 390 3.36 -23.93 25.22
N LEU A 391 3.97 -23.19 24.28
CA LEU A 391 3.97 -23.57 22.87
C LEU A 391 5.31 -24.09 22.34
N SER A 392 6.44 -23.66 22.91
CA SER A 392 7.76 -24.11 22.45
C SER A 392 8.08 -25.53 22.91
N ALA A 393 8.80 -26.28 22.08
CA ALA A 393 9.30 -27.60 22.45
C ALA A 393 10.23 -27.52 23.69
N PRO A 394 10.16 -28.49 24.63
CA PRO A 394 11.07 -28.53 25.78
C PRO A 394 12.53 -28.55 25.34
N GLY A 395 13.36 -27.72 26.01
CA GLY A 395 14.80 -27.63 25.72
C GLY A 395 15.17 -26.78 24.50
N TYR A 396 14.22 -26.22 23.76
CA TYR A 396 14.52 -25.25 22.72
C TYR A 396 14.81 -23.86 23.32
N GLU A 397 15.99 -23.32 23.02
CA GLU A 397 16.37 -21.97 23.40
C GLU A 397 15.76 -20.94 22.43
N SER A 398 14.66 -20.32 22.87
CA SER A 398 14.02 -19.23 22.15
C SER A 398 14.90 -17.98 22.12
N THR A 399 15.07 -17.38 20.94
CA THR A 399 15.60 -16.02 20.83
C THR A 399 14.50 -15.01 21.13
N VAL A 400 14.83 -13.86 21.72
CA VAL A 400 13.87 -12.77 21.98
C VAL A 400 14.48 -11.44 21.55
N GLU A 401 13.73 -10.67 20.76
CA GLU A 401 14.07 -9.30 20.40
C GLU A 401 12.97 -8.35 20.88
N ASP A 402 13.32 -7.42 21.75
CA ASP A 402 12.40 -6.44 22.32
C ASP A 402 12.44 -5.12 21.55
N TYR A 403 11.57 -5.00 20.54
CA TYR A 403 11.36 -3.72 19.85
C TYR A 403 10.19 -2.91 20.43
N VAL A 404 9.53 -3.36 21.49
CA VAL A 404 8.48 -2.58 22.15
C VAL A 404 9.12 -1.53 23.05
N SER A 405 10.10 -1.94 23.86
CA SER A 405 10.87 -1.04 24.74
C SER A 405 11.94 -0.28 23.97
N ILE A 406 12.54 -0.91 22.94
CA ILE A 406 13.60 -0.32 22.12
C ILE A 406 13.16 -0.31 20.64
N PRO A 407 12.31 0.65 20.23
CA PRO A 407 11.82 0.72 18.86
C PRO A 407 12.97 0.82 17.84
N LYS A 408 12.77 0.25 16.65
CA LYS A 408 13.72 0.47 15.54
C LYS A 408 13.71 1.94 15.11
N VAL A 409 14.73 2.35 14.37
CA VAL A 409 14.88 3.72 13.84
C VAL A 409 13.66 4.18 13.04
N ASN A 410 13.01 3.28 12.30
CA ASN A 410 11.77 3.55 11.55
C ASN A 410 10.50 3.56 12.42
N GLY A 411 10.64 3.55 13.75
CA GLY A 411 9.53 3.55 14.69
C GLY A 411 8.80 2.21 14.82
N TYR A 412 9.31 1.12 14.23
CA TYR A 412 8.73 -0.22 14.33
C TYR A 412 8.78 -0.74 15.77
N GLN A 413 7.62 -1.24 16.25
CA GLN A 413 7.45 -1.80 17.59
C GLN A 413 6.75 -3.16 17.55
N SER A 414 7.41 -4.19 18.07
CA SER A 414 6.90 -5.55 18.26
C SER A 414 7.88 -6.36 19.09
N LEU A 415 7.41 -7.31 19.90
CA LEU A 415 8.28 -8.32 20.48
C LEU A 415 8.40 -9.49 19.50
N HIS A 416 9.62 -9.94 19.22
CA HIS A 416 9.86 -11.11 18.39
C HIS A 416 10.41 -12.24 19.25
N ALA A 417 9.93 -13.45 19.03
CA ALA A 417 10.58 -14.64 19.58
C ALA A 417 10.50 -15.82 18.64
N THR A 418 11.44 -16.75 18.77
CA THR A 418 11.37 -18.03 18.06
C THR A 418 10.84 -19.13 18.96
N ILE A 419 10.00 -20.00 18.42
CA ILE A 419 9.56 -21.24 19.08
C ILE A 419 9.77 -22.43 18.15
N MET A 420 9.99 -23.61 18.73
CA MET A 420 10.04 -24.87 17.97
C MET A 420 8.67 -25.56 18.04
N ARG A 421 8.06 -25.81 16.88
CA ARG A 421 6.73 -26.41 16.71
C ARG A 421 6.76 -27.44 15.60
N ASN A 422 6.43 -28.70 15.92
CA ASN A 422 6.41 -29.83 14.96
C ASN A 422 7.69 -29.93 14.12
N GLY A 423 8.87 -29.72 14.74
CA GLY A 423 10.16 -29.76 14.05
C GLY A 423 10.50 -28.53 13.20
N GLN A 424 9.61 -27.54 13.14
CA GLN A 424 9.82 -26.26 12.45
C GLN A 424 10.03 -25.12 13.45
N VAL A 425 10.94 -24.21 13.12
CA VAL A 425 11.08 -22.96 13.87
C VAL A 425 10.05 -21.96 13.37
N VAL A 426 9.26 -21.42 14.29
CA VAL A 426 8.24 -20.41 14.02
C VAL A 426 8.62 -19.13 14.72
N GLU A 427 8.73 -18.03 13.98
CA GLU A 427 8.89 -16.70 14.53
C GLU A 427 7.51 -16.18 14.99
N VAL A 428 7.38 -15.72 16.24
CA VAL A 428 6.16 -15.13 16.79
C VAL A 428 6.39 -13.65 17.03
N GLN A 429 5.60 -12.82 16.36
CA GLN A 429 5.62 -11.36 16.42
C GLN A 429 4.41 -10.85 17.20
N ILE A 430 4.64 -10.30 18.39
CA ILE A 430 3.59 -9.83 19.28
C ILE A 430 3.61 -8.31 19.32
N ARG A 431 2.46 -7.68 19.17
CA ARG A 431 2.31 -6.22 19.23
C ARG A 431 0.88 -5.82 19.52
N THR A 432 0.69 -4.55 19.86
CA THR A 432 -0.63 -3.92 19.97
C THR A 432 -1.08 -3.35 18.63
N ASP A 433 -2.36 -3.05 18.50
CA ASP A 433 -2.95 -2.44 17.29
C ASP A 433 -2.39 -1.03 17.00
N TRP A 434 -2.16 -0.17 17.99
CA TRP A 434 -1.50 1.13 17.74
C TRP A 434 -0.04 1.00 17.31
N CYS A 435 0.65 -0.09 17.66
CA CYS A 435 1.98 -0.41 17.15
C CYS A 435 1.93 -0.85 15.66
N VAL A 436 0.75 -1.16 15.12
CA VAL A 436 0.53 -1.38 13.68
C VAL A 436 0.44 -0.03 12.93
N ASP A 437 0.20 1.07 13.63
CA ASP A 437 -0.55 2.23 13.10
C ASP A 437 0.28 3.52 12.88
N ARG A 438 1.60 3.44 12.74
CA ARG A 438 2.39 4.61 12.26
C ARG A 438 2.39 4.79 10.74
N GLY A 439 1.91 3.79 9.99
CA GLY A 439 1.79 3.84 8.53
C GLY A 439 0.36 4.01 8.01
N LYS A 440 -0.62 4.19 8.90
CA LYS A 440 -2.02 4.47 8.55
C LYS A 440 -2.48 5.66 9.37
N GLY A 441 -2.70 6.80 8.73
CA GLY A 441 -3.45 7.89 9.34
C GLY A 441 -4.80 7.35 9.81
N ARG A 442 -5.17 7.66 11.07
CA ARG A 442 -6.42 7.29 11.77
C ARG A 442 -7.54 6.75 10.86
N ALA A 443 -7.56 5.45 10.60
CA ALA A 443 -8.72 4.74 10.07
C ALA A 443 -8.62 3.24 10.35
N ARG A 444 -9.71 2.69 10.90
CA ARG A 444 -9.92 1.27 11.22
C ARG A 444 -9.55 0.33 10.07
N PRO A 445 -9.24 -0.96 10.35
CA PRO A 445 -8.83 -1.91 9.33
C PRO A 445 -9.99 -2.17 8.36
N PHE A 446 -9.76 -1.92 7.07
CA PHE A 446 -10.55 -2.50 6.00
C PHE A 446 -9.64 -3.26 5.03
N GLY A 447 -10.06 -4.48 4.71
CA GLY A 447 -9.71 -5.16 3.47
C GLY A 447 -8.47 -6.03 3.52
N ALA A 448 -8.69 -7.33 3.75
CA ALA A 448 -7.75 -8.41 3.53
C ALA A 448 -6.98 -8.27 2.20
N TRP A 449 -5.66 -8.24 2.32
CA TRP A 449 -4.74 -8.80 1.33
C TRP A 449 -3.99 -9.92 2.05
N GLU A 450 -4.72 -10.97 2.42
CA GLU A 450 -4.14 -12.29 2.59
C GLU A 450 -4.53 -13.09 1.36
N LEU A 451 -3.52 -13.67 0.73
CA LEU A 451 -3.64 -14.54 -0.43
C LEU A 451 -4.75 -15.57 -0.19
N ALA A 452 -5.78 -15.51 -1.01
CA ALA A 452 -6.62 -16.67 -1.24
C ALA A 452 -5.72 -17.75 -1.88
N VAL A 453 -5.25 -18.68 -1.05
CA VAL A 453 -4.73 -19.96 -1.54
C VAL A 453 -5.90 -20.65 -2.22
N GLY A 454 -5.74 -20.93 -3.51
CA GLY A 454 -6.79 -21.45 -4.37
C GLY A 454 -7.33 -22.79 -3.88
N GLY A 455 -8.65 -22.87 -3.77
CA GLY A 455 -9.40 -24.13 -3.76
C GLY A 455 -10.37 -24.11 -4.93
N GLY A 456 -9.97 -24.70 -6.05
CA GLY A 456 -10.82 -24.98 -7.19
C GLY A 456 -10.59 -26.43 -7.59
N HIS A 457 -11.62 -27.25 -7.38
CA HIS A 457 -11.76 -28.58 -7.98
C HIS A 457 -11.94 -28.51 -9.49
#